data_AF-A0A5J5AAX8-F1
#
_entry.id   AF-A0A5J5AAX8-F1
#
_cell.length_a   1.000
_cell.length_b   1.000
_cell.length_c   1.000
_cell.angle_alpha   90.00
_cell.angle_beta   90.00
_cell.angle_gamma   90.00
#
_symmetry.space_group_name_H-M   'P 1'
#
loop_
_entity.id
_entity.type
_entity.pdbx_description
1 polymer ?
#
loop_
_entity_poly.entity_id
_entity_poly.type
_entity_poly.pdbx_seq_one_letter_code
_entity_poly.pdbx_strand_id
1 'polypeptide(L)'
;MPRTREGFYSFKGSVMAAIVRGWAFAPHTDLIWMETASPDLVECTEFANGVKLMHPEIMLAYNLSPSFNWDASGMTDEQMRDFIPRIAKLGYCWLFTTLACFHADALIVDTFAKDFARRGMLAYVEKIQRKERNHGVDTLAHRKWSGANYYDRVLRTVQGGITSTAAMGKGVTEEQFKETWTRPGATDMGDDGSAVMAKSRM
;
A
#
# COMPACT_ATOMS: atom_id res chain seq x y z
N MET A 1 -33.35 -9.04 27.27
CA MET A 1 -32.03 -9.50 27.74
C MET A 1 -31.67 -8.70 28.99
N PRO A 2 -31.13 -9.33 30.04
CA PRO A 2 -30.70 -8.64 31.26
C PRO A 2 -29.51 -7.70 30.98
N ARG A 3 -29.29 -6.69 31.85
CA ARG A 3 -28.09 -5.84 31.78
C ARG A 3 -26.83 -6.64 32.11
N THR A 4 -25.67 -6.21 31.59
CA THR A 4 -24.37 -6.77 32.00
C THR A 4 -24.00 -6.31 33.41
N ARG A 5 -22.98 -6.92 34.01
CA ARG A 5 -22.48 -6.56 35.36
C ARG A 5 -21.94 -5.13 35.41
N GLU A 6 -21.38 -4.67 34.30
CA GLU A 6 -20.88 -3.32 34.07
C GLU A 6 -22.02 -2.30 33.86
N GLY A 7 -23.26 -2.76 33.68
CA GLY A 7 -24.46 -1.93 33.57
C GLY A 7 -24.94 -1.67 32.13
N PHE A 8 -24.34 -2.29 31.11
CA PHE A 8 -24.74 -2.10 29.72
C PHE A 8 -26.07 -2.79 29.38
N TYR A 9 -26.82 -2.19 28.47
CA TYR A 9 -27.99 -2.83 27.85
C TYR A 9 -27.53 -3.75 26.72
N SER A 10 -28.06 -4.97 26.67
CA SER A 10 -27.81 -5.83 25.53
C SER A 10 -28.54 -5.30 24.29
N PHE A 11 -27.87 -5.38 23.14
CA PHE A 11 -28.38 -4.91 21.87
C PHE A 11 -28.29 -6.02 20.83
N LYS A 12 -29.37 -6.27 20.09
CA LYS A 12 -29.37 -7.21 18.97
C LYS A 12 -29.02 -6.43 17.70
N GLY A 13 -27.76 -6.52 17.27
CA GLY A 13 -27.29 -5.92 16.02
C GLY A 13 -27.95 -6.56 14.79
N SER A 14 -28.11 -5.78 13.73
CA SER A 14 -28.55 -6.21 12.40
C SER A 14 -28.24 -5.13 11.37
N VAL A 15 -28.31 -5.48 10.08
CA VAL A 15 -28.22 -4.51 8.97
C VAL A 15 -29.29 -3.43 9.11
N MET A 16 -30.54 -3.80 9.42
CA MET A 16 -31.61 -2.83 9.69
C MET A 16 -31.27 -1.86 10.83
N ALA A 17 -30.64 -2.34 11.90
CA ALA A 17 -30.25 -1.46 13.00
C ALA A 17 -29.13 -0.49 12.59
N ALA A 18 -28.24 -0.89 11.68
CA ALA A 18 -27.25 -0.02 11.06
C ALA A 18 -27.90 0.98 10.08
N ILE A 19 -28.88 0.57 9.28
CA ILE A 19 -29.64 1.44 8.37
C ILE A 19 -30.30 2.59 9.13
N VAL A 20 -31.01 2.28 10.23
CA VAL A 20 -31.69 3.29 11.05
C VAL A 20 -30.69 4.29 11.65
N ARG A 21 -29.52 3.82 12.09
CA ARG A 21 -28.42 4.71 12.52
C ARG A 21 -27.86 5.53 11.35
N GLY A 22 -27.74 4.93 10.17
CA GLY A 22 -27.32 5.59 8.94
C GLY A 22 -28.23 6.77 8.60
N TRP A 23 -29.55 6.60 8.66
CA TRP A 23 -30.50 7.71 8.47
C TRP A 23 -30.31 8.82 9.50
N ALA A 24 -30.08 8.48 10.77
CA ALA A 24 -29.85 9.48 11.80
C ALA A 24 -28.53 10.24 11.61
N PHE A 25 -27.51 9.61 11.01
CA PHE A 25 -26.19 10.20 10.81
C PHE A 25 -26.04 10.95 9.48
N ALA A 26 -26.80 10.58 8.45
CA ALA A 26 -26.69 11.13 7.10
C ALA A 26 -26.75 12.68 7.02
N PRO A 27 -27.57 13.40 7.81
CA PRO A 27 -27.57 14.87 7.77
C PRO A 27 -26.28 15.52 8.31
N HIS A 28 -25.37 14.73 8.89
CA HIS A 28 -24.18 15.18 9.60
C HIS A 28 -22.88 14.63 9.02
N THR A 29 -22.94 13.83 7.95
CA THR A 29 -21.75 13.22 7.34
C THR A 29 -21.84 13.23 5.82
N ASP A 30 -20.68 13.32 5.16
CA ASP A 30 -20.60 13.20 3.70
C ASP A 30 -20.68 11.74 3.25
N LEU A 31 -20.13 10.81 4.06
CA LEU A 31 -20.11 9.38 3.81
C LEU A 31 -20.63 8.59 5.03
N ILE A 32 -21.18 7.41 4.76
CA ILE A 32 -21.56 6.44 5.80
C ILE A 32 -20.86 5.11 5.55
N TRP A 33 -20.36 4.52 6.63
CA TRP A 33 -19.75 3.19 6.65
C TRP A 33 -20.41 2.33 7.73
N MET A 34 -20.81 1.12 7.35
CA MET A 34 -21.21 0.05 8.26
C MET A 34 -20.09 -1.00 8.32
N GLU A 35 -19.58 -1.29 9.51
CA GLU A 35 -18.68 -2.44 9.71
C GLU A 35 -19.48 -3.75 9.52
N THR A 36 -18.89 -4.73 8.84
CA THR A 36 -19.47 -6.07 8.62
C THR A 36 -18.62 -7.15 9.29
N ALA A 37 -19.23 -8.30 9.59
CA ALA A 37 -18.51 -9.45 10.13
C ALA A 37 -17.79 -10.29 9.05
N SER A 38 -18.22 -10.16 7.79
CA SER A 38 -17.72 -10.89 6.63
C SER A 38 -17.88 -10.08 5.35
N PRO A 39 -17.15 -10.43 4.27
CA PRO A 39 -17.37 -9.82 2.96
C PRO A 39 -18.63 -10.42 2.32
N ASP A 40 -19.79 -9.81 2.56
CA ASP A 40 -21.09 -10.29 2.08
C ASP A 40 -21.78 -9.24 1.19
N LEU A 41 -21.95 -9.59 -0.09
CA LEU A 41 -22.59 -8.71 -1.08
C LEU A 41 -24.09 -8.49 -0.79
N VAL A 42 -24.77 -9.46 -0.16
CA VAL A 42 -26.18 -9.35 0.21
C VAL A 42 -26.34 -8.29 1.30
N GLU A 43 -25.54 -8.36 2.38
CA GLU A 43 -25.57 -7.35 3.44
C GLU A 43 -25.21 -5.95 2.92
N CYS A 44 -24.21 -5.86 2.02
CA CYS A 44 -23.86 -4.59 1.36
C CYS A 44 -25.04 -4.01 0.56
N THR A 45 -25.76 -4.87 -0.16
CA THR A 45 -26.90 -4.47 -0.99
C THR A 45 -28.08 -4.03 -0.12
N GLU A 46 -28.39 -4.77 0.94
CA GLU A 46 -29.45 -4.42 1.89
C GLU A 46 -29.16 -3.09 2.57
N PHE A 47 -27.93 -2.89 3.07
CA PHE A 47 -27.53 -1.65 3.71
C PHE A 47 -27.61 -0.45 2.76
N ALA A 48 -27.03 -0.56 1.56
CA ALA A 48 -27.00 0.52 0.59
C ALA A 48 -28.41 0.94 0.18
N ASN A 49 -29.27 -0.02 -0.20
CA ASN A 49 -30.65 0.26 -0.57
C ASN A 49 -31.44 0.84 0.60
N GLY A 50 -31.23 0.31 1.81
CA GLY A 50 -31.91 0.77 3.01
C GLY A 50 -31.58 2.22 3.38
N VAL A 51 -30.30 2.59 3.42
CA VAL A 51 -29.90 3.97 3.74
C VAL A 51 -30.36 4.94 2.64
N LYS A 52 -30.18 4.55 1.38
CA LYS A 52 -30.55 5.38 0.22
C LYS A 52 -32.05 5.59 0.04
N LEU A 53 -32.90 4.80 0.69
CA LEU A 53 -34.34 5.03 0.71
C LEU A 53 -34.71 6.41 1.29
N MET A 54 -34.00 6.84 2.33
CA MET A 54 -34.22 8.15 2.97
C MET A 54 -33.21 9.21 2.50
N HIS A 55 -32.00 8.79 2.11
CA HIS A 55 -30.94 9.69 1.65
C HIS A 55 -30.34 9.19 0.33
N PRO A 56 -31.02 9.38 -0.82
CA PRO A 56 -30.62 8.79 -2.10
C PRO A 56 -29.18 9.12 -2.52
N GLU A 57 -28.76 10.36 -2.27
CA GLU A 57 -27.46 10.89 -2.69
C GLU A 57 -26.32 10.58 -1.70
N ILE A 58 -26.58 9.94 -0.56
CA ILE A 58 -25.52 9.68 0.42
C ILE A 58 -24.44 8.79 -0.18
N MET A 59 -23.19 9.15 0.03
CA MET A 59 -22.04 8.35 -0.37
C MET A 59 -21.77 7.27 0.67
N LEU A 60 -21.36 6.08 0.22
CA LEU A 60 -21.05 4.97 1.10
C LEU A 60 -19.57 4.63 1.06
N ALA A 61 -19.08 4.08 2.16
CA ALA A 61 -17.73 3.57 2.27
C ALA A 61 -17.70 2.13 2.75
N TYR A 62 -16.67 1.39 2.32
CA TYR A 62 -16.52 -0.04 2.61
C TYR A 62 -15.09 -0.40 2.99
N ASN A 63 -14.96 -1.10 4.12
CA ASN A 63 -13.70 -1.68 4.58
C ASN A 63 -13.50 -3.06 3.95
N LEU A 64 -12.56 -3.16 3.01
CA LEU A 64 -12.06 -4.42 2.45
C LEU A 64 -11.11 -5.06 3.47
N SER A 65 -11.66 -5.49 4.61
CA SER A 65 -10.92 -5.80 5.83
C SER A 65 -9.99 -7.01 5.66
N PRO A 66 -8.69 -6.90 6.02
CA PRO A 66 -7.81 -8.06 6.15
C PRO A 66 -8.17 -8.97 7.34
N SER A 67 -9.03 -8.53 8.25
CA SER A 67 -9.56 -9.39 9.31
C SER A 67 -10.51 -10.46 8.77
N PHE A 68 -11.01 -10.31 7.53
CA PHE A 68 -11.76 -11.35 6.87
C PHE A 68 -10.84 -12.42 6.33
N ASN A 69 -11.25 -13.68 6.47
CA ASN A 69 -10.67 -14.76 5.68
C ASN A 69 -11.35 -14.77 4.30
N TRP A 70 -10.79 -14.00 3.35
CA TRP A 70 -11.33 -13.88 1.99
C TRP A 70 -11.37 -15.22 1.26
N ASP A 71 -10.36 -16.07 1.45
CA ASP A 71 -10.29 -17.40 0.82
C ASP A 71 -11.39 -18.34 1.36
N ALA A 72 -11.74 -18.21 2.64
CA ALA A 72 -12.82 -18.96 3.27
C ALA A 72 -14.19 -18.27 3.18
N SER A 73 -14.33 -17.18 2.43
CA SER A 73 -15.61 -16.45 2.30
C SER A 73 -16.67 -17.21 1.51
N GLY A 74 -16.27 -18.25 0.76
CA GLY A 74 -17.13 -18.96 -0.19
C GLY A 74 -17.26 -18.26 -1.55
N MET A 75 -16.59 -17.12 -1.75
CA MET A 75 -16.50 -16.48 -3.07
C MET A 75 -15.53 -17.22 -3.98
N THR A 76 -15.84 -17.29 -5.27
CA THR A 76 -14.89 -17.68 -6.31
C THR A 76 -13.93 -16.53 -6.63
N ASP A 77 -12.79 -16.83 -7.26
CA ASP A 77 -11.84 -15.80 -7.74
C ASP A 77 -12.51 -14.74 -8.63
N GLU A 78 -13.50 -15.15 -9.44
CA GLU A 78 -14.27 -14.22 -10.28
C GLU A 78 -15.17 -13.32 -9.44
N GLN A 79 -15.85 -13.87 -8.43
CA GLN A 79 -16.65 -13.07 -7.50
C GLN A 79 -15.79 -12.10 -6.68
N MET A 80 -14.61 -12.53 -6.21
CA MET A 80 -13.69 -11.65 -5.48
C MET A 80 -13.16 -10.53 -6.38
N ARG A 81 -12.79 -10.85 -7.64
CA ARG A 81 -12.38 -9.85 -8.64
C ARG A 81 -13.48 -8.82 -8.90
N ASP A 82 -14.73 -9.27 -8.98
CA ASP A 82 -15.88 -8.42 -9.27
C ASP A 82 -16.46 -7.71 -8.03
N PHE A 83 -16.01 -8.04 -6.82
CA PHE A 83 -16.61 -7.55 -5.58
C PHE A 83 -16.66 -6.01 -5.54
N ILE A 84 -15.52 -5.36 -5.79
CA ILE A 84 -15.40 -3.89 -5.79
C ILE A 84 -16.30 -3.25 -6.86
N PRO A 85 -16.21 -3.62 -8.16
CA PRO A 85 -17.13 -3.10 -9.18
C PRO A 85 -18.62 -3.30 -8.86
N ARG A 86 -18.99 -4.39 -8.19
CA ARG A 86 -20.38 -4.68 -7.81
C ARG A 86 -20.87 -3.73 -6.73
N ILE A 87 -20.12 -3.55 -5.63
CA ILE A 87 -20.55 -2.63 -4.56
C ILE A 87 -20.41 -1.16 -4.98
N ALA A 88 -19.48 -0.81 -5.87
CA ALA A 88 -19.38 0.55 -6.39
C ALA A 88 -20.71 1.02 -7.06
N LYS A 89 -21.41 0.12 -7.77
CA LYS A 89 -22.72 0.40 -8.39
C LYS A 89 -23.84 0.68 -7.37
N LEU A 90 -23.66 0.29 -6.12
CA LEU A 90 -24.60 0.54 -5.02
C LEU A 90 -24.33 1.89 -4.31
N GLY A 91 -23.29 2.62 -4.70
CA GLY A 91 -22.90 3.90 -4.11
C GLY A 91 -21.75 3.85 -3.11
N TYR A 92 -21.06 2.70 -2.99
CA TYR A 92 -19.80 2.61 -2.25
C TYR A 92 -18.67 3.24 -3.06
N CYS A 93 -18.39 4.52 -2.81
CA CYS A 93 -17.42 5.31 -3.58
C CYS A 93 -16.06 5.45 -2.89
N TRP A 94 -15.97 5.13 -1.60
CA TRP A 94 -14.70 5.10 -0.88
C TRP A 94 -14.44 3.71 -0.31
N LEU A 95 -13.45 3.01 -0.86
CA LEU A 95 -13.05 1.67 -0.44
C LEU A 95 -11.62 1.69 0.05
N PHE A 96 -11.36 1.00 1.15
CA PHE A 96 -10.04 0.96 1.76
C PHE A 96 -9.77 -0.39 2.41
N THR A 97 -8.50 -0.75 2.51
CA THR A 97 -8.01 -1.95 3.20
C THR A 97 -7.19 -1.50 4.40
N THR A 98 -7.76 -1.64 5.60
CA THR A 98 -7.21 -1.06 6.84
C THR A 98 -5.79 -1.51 7.17
N LEU A 99 -5.43 -2.77 6.87
CA LEU A 99 -4.15 -3.37 7.27
C LEU A 99 -3.30 -3.85 6.08
N ALA A 100 -3.52 -3.32 4.87
CA ALA A 100 -2.79 -3.76 3.68
C ALA A 100 -1.26 -3.64 3.85
N CYS A 101 -0.78 -2.46 4.25
CA CYS A 101 0.65 -2.22 4.45
C CYS A 101 1.24 -3.08 5.57
N PHE A 102 0.52 -3.24 6.68
CA PHE A 102 0.97 -4.09 7.79
C PHE A 102 1.27 -5.53 7.33
N HIS A 103 0.32 -6.14 6.60
CA HIS A 103 0.52 -7.50 6.09
C HIS A 103 1.57 -7.57 4.98
N ALA A 104 1.62 -6.58 4.08
CA ALA A 104 2.62 -6.53 3.00
C ALA A 104 4.05 -6.42 3.56
N ASP A 105 4.28 -5.52 4.51
CA ASP A 105 5.58 -5.28 5.14
C ASP A 105 6.04 -6.50 5.93
N ALA A 106 5.16 -7.08 6.74
CA ALA A 106 5.47 -8.30 7.50
C ALA A 106 5.86 -9.46 6.56
N LEU A 107 5.11 -9.65 5.46
CA LEU A 107 5.37 -10.71 4.49
C LEU A 107 6.72 -10.52 3.77
N ILE A 108 7.01 -9.32 3.28
CA ILE A 108 8.27 -9.07 2.57
C ILE A 108 9.46 -9.19 3.51
N VAL A 109 9.38 -8.65 4.74
CA VAL A 109 10.48 -8.73 5.72
C VAL A 109 10.76 -10.18 6.12
N ASP A 110 9.73 -10.97 6.44
CA ASP A 110 9.92 -12.38 6.83
C ASP A 110 10.53 -13.21 5.69
N THR A 111 9.94 -13.13 4.50
CA THR A 111 10.38 -13.93 3.33
C THR A 111 11.73 -13.47 2.78
N PHE A 112 12.08 -12.18 2.93
CA PHE A 112 13.40 -11.65 2.60
C PHE A 112 14.44 -12.10 3.62
N ALA A 113 14.20 -11.93 4.92
CA ALA A 113 15.18 -12.26 5.96
C ALA A 113 15.58 -13.75 5.91
N LYS A 114 14.63 -14.66 5.74
CA LYS A 114 14.89 -16.11 5.59
C LYS A 114 15.75 -16.44 4.37
N ASP A 115 15.57 -15.69 3.29
CA ASP A 115 16.29 -15.91 2.04
C ASP A 115 17.68 -15.28 2.06
N PHE A 116 17.80 -14.08 2.64
CA PHE A 116 19.07 -13.41 2.87
C PHE A 116 19.99 -14.22 3.78
N ALA A 117 19.45 -14.86 4.83
CA ALA A 117 20.22 -15.74 5.70
C ALA A 117 20.88 -16.92 4.95
N ARG A 118 20.33 -17.33 3.80
CA ARG A 118 20.84 -18.45 2.98
C ARG A 118 21.70 -18.00 1.82
N ARG A 119 21.32 -16.91 1.14
CA ARG A 119 21.93 -16.48 -0.14
C ARG A 119 22.63 -15.12 -0.08
N GLY A 120 22.61 -14.46 1.08
CA GLY A 120 23.22 -13.14 1.29
C GLY A 120 22.76 -12.11 0.25
N MET A 121 23.72 -11.35 -0.28
CA MET A 121 23.47 -10.25 -1.22
C MET A 121 22.70 -10.65 -2.48
N LEU A 122 22.78 -11.92 -2.92
CA LEU A 122 22.00 -12.38 -4.07
C LEU A 122 20.50 -12.25 -3.82
N ALA A 123 20.03 -12.54 -2.60
CA ALA A 123 18.62 -12.37 -2.23
C ALA A 123 18.18 -10.90 -2.32
N TYR A 124 19.01 -9.98 -1.85
CA TYR A 124 18.74 -8.54 -1.95
C TYR A 124 18.69 -8.05 -3.40
N VAL A 125 19.70 -8.42 -4.19
CA VAL A 125 19.80 -8.00 -5.59
C VAL A 125 18.61 -8.52 -6.40
N GLU A 126 18.19 -9.77 -6.19
CA GLU A 126 17.09 -10.38 -6.95
C GLU A 126 15.71 -9.94 -6.50
N LYS A 127 15.43 -9.92 -5.19
CA LYS A 127 14.09 -9.64 -4.67
C LYS A 127 13.78 -8.16 -4.58
N ILE A 128 14.79 -7.32 -4.33
CA ILE A 128 14.60 -5.89 -4.09
C ILE A 128 15.19 -5.10 -5.26
N GLN A 129 16.53 -5.01 -5.36
CA GLN A 129 17.18 -4.04 -6.25
C GLN A 129 16.83 -4.21 -7.73
N ARG A 130 16.81 -5.44 -8.26
CA ARG A 130 16.40 -5.71 -9.65
C ARG A 130 14.91 -5.47 -9.85
N LYS A 131 14.06 -5.77 -8.86
CA LYS A 131 12.61 -5.54 -8.95
C LYS A 131 12.28 -4.04 -8.93
N GLU A 132 12.91 -3.27 -8.06
CA GLU A 132 12.82 -1.81 -8.05
C GLU A 132 13.22 -1.23 -9.41
N ARG A 133 14.35 -1.69 -9.98
CA ARG A 133 14.78 -1.28 -11.33
C ARG A 133 13.74 -1.64 -12.40
N ASN A 134 13.29 -2.90 -12.43
CA ASN A 134 12.39 -3.39 -13.48
C ASN A 134 10.99 -2.77 -13.41
N HIS A 135 10.54 -2.34 -12.23
CA HIS A 135 9.23 -1.73 -12.03
C HIS A 135 9.30 -0.20 -11.94
N GLY A 136 10.49 0.40 -12.12
CA GLY A 136 10.66 1.86 -12.05
C GLY A 136 10.37 2.46 -10.68
N VAL A 137 10.70 1.74 -9.60
CA VAL A 137 10.48 2.24 -8.23
C VAL A 137 11.54 3.29 -7.89
N ASP A 138 11.10 4.51 -7.63
CA ASP A 138 11.99 5.66 -7.41
C ASP A 138 12.94 5.52 -6.21
N THR A 139 12.59 4.67 -5.23
CA THR A 139 13.42 4.40 -4.04
C THR A 139 14.74 3.70 -4.37
N LEU A 140 14.91 3.15 -5.57
CA LEU A 140 16.21 2.64 -6.03
C LEU A 140 17.30 3.72 -5.92
N ALA A 141 16.97 4.96 -6.30
CA ALA A 141 17.77 6.15 -6.09
C ALA A 141 17.32 6.85 -4.79
N HIS A 142 17.51 6.17 -3.65
CA HIS A 142 16.99 6.59 -2.36
C HIS A 142 17.46 7.97 -1.89
N ARG A 143 18.66 8.45 -2.27
CA ARG A 143 19.13 9.80 -1.91
C ARG A 143 18.39 10.85 -2.72
N LYS A 144 18.23 10.62 -4.03
CA LYS A 144 17.40 11.47 -4.89
C LYS A 144 15.97 11.52 -4.36
N TRP A 145 15.38 10.35 -4.05
CA TRP A 145 14.02 10.23 -3.53
C TRP A 145 13.84 10.93 -2.17
N SER A 146 14.84 10.82 -1.28
CA SER A 146 14.84 11.49 0.04
C SER A 146 15.11 13.00 -0.03
N GLY A 147 15.23 13.58 -1.23
CA GLY A 147 15.37 15.03 -1.40
C GLY A 147 16.80 15.58 -1.30
N ALA A 148 17.84 14.76 -1.47
CA ALA A 148 19.23 15.25 -1.42
C ALA A 148 19.49 16.41 -2.41
N ASN A 149 18.96 16.31 -3.64
CA ASN A 149 19.05 17.39 -4.63
C ASN A 149 18.33 18.67 -4.21
N TYR A 150 17.22 18.55 -3.45
CA TYR A 150 16.49 19.70 -2.96
C TYR A 150 17.33 20.46 -1.93
N TYR A 151 17.91 19.76 -0.96
CA TYR A 151 18.79 20.38 0.03
C TYR A 151 20.07 20.95 -0.56
N ASP A 152 20.67 20.29 -1.57
CA ASP A 152 21.82 20.86 -2.28
C ASP A 152 21.49 22.18 -2.99
N ARG A 153 20.26 22.34 -3.51
CA ARG A 153 19.81 23.62 -4.08
C ARG A 153 19.64 24.68 -3.00
N VAL A 154 19.08 24.33 -1.85
CA VAL A 154 18.96 25.25 -0.71
C VAL A 154 20.34 25.73 -0.26
N LEU A 155 21.30 24.81 -0.08
CA LEU A 155 22.67 25.14 0.29
C LEU A 155 23.34 26.09 -0.70
N ARG A 156 23.23 25.79 -2.01
CA ARG A 156 23.77 26.66 -3.06
C ARG A 156 23.14 28.05 -3.03
N THR A 157 21.82 28.15 -2.86
CA THR A 157 21.14 29.45 -2.79
C THR A 157 21.65 30.29 -1.62
N VAL A 158 21.82 29.69 -0.44
CA VAL A 158 22.34 30.39 0.76
C VAL A 158 23.81 30.79 0.59
N GLN A 159 24.61 29.95 -0.07
CA GLN A 159 26.06 30.14 -0.21
C GLN A 159 26.48 30.89 -1.49
N GLY A 160 25.55 31.58 -2.16
CA GLY A 160 25.88 32.38 -3.35
C GLY A 160 26.25 31.55 -4.58
N GLY A 161 25.73 30.33 -4.67
CA GLY A 161 25.83 29.44 -5.83
C GLY A 161 26.90 28.35 -5.74
N ILE A 162 27.81 28.41 -4.76
CA ILE A 162 28.94 27.48 -4.63
C ILE A 162 28.90 26.80 -3.27
N THR A 163 29.06 25.48 -3.24
CA THR A 163 29.18 24.70 -2.01
C THR A 163 30.16 23.55 -2.19
N SER A 164 31.08 23.36 -1.24
CA SER A 164 32.05 22.25 -1.23
C SER A 164 31.50 20.98 -0.57
N THR A 165 30.35 21.09 0.11
CA THR A 165 29.76 20.02 0.93
C THR A 165 28.41 19.51 0.39
N ALA A 166 28.16 19.67 -0.92
CA ALA A 166 26.97 19.10 -1.56
C ALA A 166 26.96 17.57 -1.46
N ALA A 167 25.79 17.00 -1.20
CA ALA A 167 25.60 15.55 -1.11
C ALA A 167 25.59 14.87 -2.50
N MET A 168 25.12 15.57 -3.52
CA MET A 168 24.89 15.07 -4.89
C MET A 168 25.93 15.66 -5.85
N GLY A 169 27.18 15.22 -5.71
CA GLY A 169 28.33 15.61 -6.53
C GLY A 169 28.89 14.49 -7.41
N LYS A 170 30.01 14.77 -8.07
CA LYS A 170 30.77 13.79 -8.87
C LYS A 170 31.20 12.61 -8.00
N GLY A 171 30.93 11.39 -8.45
CA GLY A 171 31.29 10.16 -7.72
C GLY A 171 30.29 9.75 -6.64
N VAL A 172 29.09 10.35 -6.62
CA VAL A 172 28.01 9.89 -5.73
C VAL A 172 27.64 8.44 -6.02
N THR A 173 27.29 7.68 -4.99
CA THR A 173 26.95 6.25 -5.10
C THR A 173 25.77 5.98 -6.03
N GLU A 174 24.92 6.97 -6.30
CA GLU A 174 23.80 6.82 -7.22
C GLU A 174 24.22 6.83 -8.71
N GLU A 175 25.46 7.21 -9.05
CA GLU A 175 25.96 7.03 -10.40
C GLU A 175 25.98 5.54 -10.81
N GLN A 176 25.99 4.62 -9.84
CA GLN A 176 25.95 3.17 -10.04
C GLN A 176 24.57 2.66 -10.50
N PHE A 177 23.53 3.48 -10.36
CA PHE A 177 22.16 3.12 -10.78
C PHE A 177 21.81 3.62 -12.19
N LYS A 178 22.75 4.28 -12.88
CA LYS A 178 22.61 4.63 -14.30
C LYS A 178 22.64 3.36 -15.17
N GLU A 179 22.07 3.45 -16.37
CA GLU A 179 22.00 2.32 -17.33
C GLU A 179 23.37 1.71 -17.66
N THR A 180 24.41 2.54 -17.67
CA THR A 180 25.79 2.12 -17.85
C THR A 180 26.62 2.59 -16.67
N TRP A 181 27.22 1.63 -15.96
CA TRP A 181 28.18 1.89 -14.91
C TRP A 181 29.29 0.85 -14.95
N THR A 182 30.53 1.31 -14.97
CA THR A 182 31.74 0.47 -14.92
C THR A 182 32.68 1.04 -13.87
N ARG A 183 33.16 0.18 -12.97
CA ARG A 183 34.17 0.55 -11.97
C ARG A 183 35.51 -0.11 -12.32
N PRO A 184 36.58 0.66 -12.55
CA PRO A 184 37.92 0.10 -12.67
C PRO A 184 38.33 -0.61 -11.36
N GLY A 185 38.82 -1.85 -11.46
CA GLY A 185 39.47 -2.57 -10.34
C GLY A 185 38.54 -3.19 -9.29
N ALA A 186 37.26 -3.44 -9.59
CA ALA A 186 36.28 -3.93 -8.60
C ALA A 186 36.17 -5.46 -8.46
N THR A 187 36.77 -6.24 -9.36
CA THR A 187 36.69 -7.71 -9.28
C THR A 187 38.05 -8.33 -9.55
N ASP A 188 38.75 -8.67 -8.48
CA ASP A 188 39.88 -9.61 -8.48
C ASP A 188 39.37 -11.00 -8.01
N MET A 189 38.20 -11.39 -8.53
CA MET A 189 37.53 -12.66 -8.26
C MET A 189 37.43 -13.42 -9.58
N GLY A 190 38.59 -13.84 -10.10
CA GLY A 190 38.70 -14.83 -11.18
C GLY A 190 38.20 -14.39 -12.57
N ASP A 191 39.16 -13.96 -13.39
CA ASP A 191 39.22 -13.92 -14.86
C ASP A 191 38.16 -13.19 -15.70
N ASP A 192 38.70 -12.41 -16.65
CA ASP A 192 38.10 -11.64 -17.74
C ASP A 192 37.20 -10.41 -17.44
N GLY A 193 37.76 -9.25 -17.82
CA GLY A 193 37.15 -7.91 -17.98
C GLY A 193 35.65 -7.77 -17.76
N SER A 194 35.26 -7.45 -16.52
CA SER A 194 33.86 -7.34 -16.12
C SER A 194 33.27 -5.94 -16.39
N ALA A 195 32.88 -5.68 -17.63
CA ALA A 195 31.89 -4.63 -17.91
C ALA A 195 30.51 -5.09 -17.43
N VAL A 196 30.09 -4.68 -16.23
CA VAL A 196 28.76 -5.01 -15.70
C VAL A 196 27.71 -4.07 -16.29
N MET A 197 27.12 -4.46 -17.43
CA MET A 197 26.00 -3.74 -18.03
C MET A 197 24.75 -3.88 -17.14
N ALA A 198 24.34 -2.79 -16.48
CA ALA A 198 23.06 -2.69 -15.79
C ALA A 198 21.92 -2.54 -16.82
N LYS A 199 21.62 -3.62 -17.57
CA LYS A 199 20.57 -3.59 -18.60
C LYS A 199 19.19 -3.28 -17.96
N SER A 200 18.60 -2.16 -18.35
CA SER A 200 17.16 -1.92 -18.32
C SER A 200 16.56 -2.26 -19.70
N ARG A 201 15.34 -2.78 -19.75
CA ARG A 201 14.55 -2.86 -20.99
C ARG A 201 13.61 -1.67 -21.04
N MET A 202 13.44 -1.17 -22.27
CA MET A 202 12.39 -0.25 -22.73
C MET A 202 11.04 -0.50 -22.07
#